data_AF-A0A2A4KMT2-F1
#
_entry.id   AF-A0A2A4KMT2-F1
#
_cell.length_a   1.000
_cell.length_b   1.000
_cell.length_c   1.000
_cell.angle_alpha   90.00
_cell.angle_beta   90.00
_cell.angle_gamma   90.00
#
_symmetry.space_group_name_H-M   'P 1'
#
loop_
_entity.id
_entity.type
_entity.pdbx_description
1 polymer ?
#
loop_
_entity_poly.entity_id
_entity_poly.type
_entity_poly.pdbx_seq_one_letter_code
_entity_poly.pdbx_strand_id
1 'polypeptide(L)'
;MERDLHRRLRRELRDLGVQPPLDVKELCRALGERRGRPIVLRPFPLEKPGPSGLWVDTPQMDVVLYQQETTPLHQDHIILHEVFHIIVAEDEQAEEEQEAPDDFVEGWATMIPVLDPALIRRVARRCSYDDGEECAVELAATIILEWSSVLDHVAPMPEDPTVQRVQAALGDRRGWL
;
A
#
# COMPACT_ATOMS: atom_id res chain seq x y z
N MET A 1 -8.07 -1.73 -17.87
CA MET A 1 -7.76 -0.87 -16.70
C MET A 1 -8.03 -1.61 -15.40
N GLU A 2 -9.27 -1.74 -14.93
CA GLU A 2 -9.57 -2.45 -13.65
C GLU A 2 -9.14 -3.93 -13.65
N ARG A 3 -9.40 -4.67 -14.74
CA ARG A 3 -8.93 -6.07 -14.89
C ARG A 3 -7.40 -6.21 -14.94
N ASP A 4 -6.70 -5.18 -15.43
CA ASP A 4 -5.25 -5.17 -15.53
C ASP A 4 -4.63 -4.84 -14.16
N LEU A 5 -5.23 -3.89 -13.43
CA LEU A 5 -4.93 -3.60 -12.04
C LEU A 5 -5.13 -4.84 -11.16
N HIS A 6 -6.28 -5.51 -11.24
CA HIS A 6 -6.54 -6.76 -10.53
C HIS A 6 -5.49 -7.85 -10.80
N ARG A 7 -4.96 -7.92 -12.02
CA ARG A 7 -3.93 -8.91 -12.37
C ARG A 7 -2.56 -8.51 -11.83
N ARG A 8 -2.24 -7.21 -11.86
CA ARG A 8 -1.01 -6.64 -11.30
C ARG A 8 -0.98 -6.83 -9.79
N LEU A 9 -2.03 -6.45 -9.07
CA LEU A 9 -2.12 -6.62 -7.61
C LEU A 9 -1.92 -8.08 -7.17
N ARG A 10 -2.54 -9.04 -7.87
CA ARG A 10 -2.34 -10.46 -7.59
C ARG A 10 -0.91 -10.92 -7.83
N ARG A 11 -0.26 -10.41 -8.88
CA ARG A 11 1.13 -10.76 -9.17
C ARG A 11 2.03 -10.20 -8.08
N GLU A 12 1.91 -8.92 -7.74
CA GLU A 12 2.72 -8.28 -6.69
C GLU A 12 2.58 -8.98 -5.33
N LEU A 13 1.36 -9.26 -4.89
CA LEU A 13 1.15 -9.94 -3.60
C LEU A 13 1.73 -11.36 -3.58
N ARG A 14 1.67 -12.10 -4.70
CA ARG A 14 2.28 -13.42 -4.81
C ARG A 14 3.81 -13.37 -4.88
N ASP A 15 4.36 -12.41 -5.62
CA ASP A 15 5.80 -12.23 -5.75
C ASP A 15 6.42 -11.81 -4.41
N LEU A 16 5.66 -11.07 -3.58
CA LEU A 16 6.00 -10.74 -2.19
C LEU A 16 5.73 -11.89 -1.21
N GLY A 17 5.13 -13.00 -1.65
CA GLY A 17 4.84 -14.17 -0.82
C GLY A 17 3.75 -13.96 0.23
N VAL A 18 2.98 -12.87 0.15
CA VAL A 18 1.94 -12.53 1.13
C VAL A 18 0.81 -13.55 1.07
N GLN A 19 0.54 -14.21 2.18
CA GLN A 19 -0.56 -15.16 2.32
C GLN A 19 -1.77 -14.50 2.98
N PRO A 20 -3.00 -14.91 2.63
CA PRO A 20 -4.19 -14.53 3.39
C PRO A 20 -4.27 -15.26 4.75
N PRO A 21 -4.92 -14.67 5.77
CA PRO A 21 -5.51 -13.33 5.80
C PRO A 21 -4.45 -12.24 5.61
N LEU A 22 -4.81 -11.09 5.00
CA LEU A 22 -3.83 -10.03 4.78
C LEU A 22 -3.30 -9.50 6.11
N ASP A 23 -2.00 -9.64 6.33
CA ASP A 23 -1.29 -8.87 7.34
C ASP A 23 -0.55 -7.72 6.65
N VAL A 24 -1.06 -6.50 6.83
CA VAL A 24 -0.49 -5.29 6.23
C VAL A 24 0.96 -5.07 6.69
N LYS A 25 1.32 -5.49 7.91
CA LYS A 25 2.70 -5.39 8.42
C LYS A 25 3.62 -6.37 7.72
N GLU A 26 3.13 -7.57 7.44
CA GLU A 26 3.87 -8.58 6.69
C GLU A 26 4.10 -8.14 5.24
N LEU A 27 3.08 -7.53 4.61
CA LEU A 27 3.23 -6.89 3.31
C LEU A 27 4.31 -5.81 3.34
N CYS A 28 4.30 -4.93 4.35
CA CYS A 28 5.33 -3.88 4.49
C CYS A 28 6.73 -4.47 4.72
N ARG A 29 6.84 -5.56 5.48
CA ARG A 29 8.10 -6.27 5.73
C ARG A 29 8.68 -6.86 4.44
N ALA A 30 7.88 -7.65 3.72
CA ALA A 30 8.27 -8.23 2.42
C ALA A 30 8.58 -7.12 1.40
N LEU A 31 7.74 -6.08 1.40
CA LEU A 31 7.94 -4.73 0.88
C LEU A 31 9.40 -4.26 0.97
N GLY A 32 9.78 -3.96 2.20
CA GLY A 32 11.08 -3.37 2.51
C GLY A 32 12.24 -4.31 2.25
N GLU A 33 12.07 -5.63 2.43
CA GLU A 33 13.08 -6.63 2.09
C GLU A 33 13.39 -6.64 0.59
N ARG A 34 12.37 -6.60 -0.27
CA ARG A 34 12.53 -6.51 -1.73
C ARG A 34 13.25 -5.23 -2.14
N ARG A 35 12.96 -4.11 -1.47
CA ARG A 35 13.57 -2.79 -1.72
C ARG A 35 14.98 -2.65 -1.17
N GLY A 36 15.41 -3.52 -0.25
CA GLY A 36 16.65 -3.35 0.50
C GLY A 36 16.63 -2.19 1.50
N ARG A 37 15.45 -1.63 1.81
CA ARG A 37 15.25 -0.57 2.81
C ARG A 37 13.91 -0.78 3.54
N PRO A 38 13.86 -0.63 4.87
CA PRO A 38 12.66 -0.93 5.65
C PRO A 38 11.52 0.06 5.36
N ILE A 39 10.28 -0.45 5.41
CA ILE A 39 9.06 0.36 5.48
C ILE A 39 8.64 0.48 6.95
N VAL A 40 8.62 1.70 7.46
CA VAL A 40 8.38 2.00 8.86
C VAL A 40 7.00 2.61 9.03
N LEU A 41 6.10 1.85 9.66
CA LEU A 41 4.74 2.32 9.98
C LEU A 41 4.75 3.19 11.22
N ARG A 42 4.09 4.35 11.17
CA ARG A 42 3.97 5.29 12.29
C ARG A 42 2.54 5.83 12.43
N PRO A 43 1.84 5.50 13.53
CA PRO A 43 0.58 6.17 13.84
C PRO A 43 0.85 7.64 14.15
N PHE A 44 0.04 8.54 13.60
CA PHE A 44 0.17 9.98 13.81
C PHE A 44 -1.20 10.68 13.86
N PRO A 45 -1.44 11.65 14.76
CA PRO A 45 -2.69 12.41 14.81
C PRO A 45 -2.73 13.47 13.71
N LEU A 46 -2.96 13.04 12.47
CA LEU A 46 -3.02 13.95 11.31
C LEU A 46 -4.20 14.92 11.45
N GLU A 47 -3.97 16.21 11.16
CA GLU A 47 -4.98 17.24 11.29
C GLU A 47 -6.13 17.04 10.28
N LYS A 48 -7.35 17.44 10.69
CA LYS A 48 -8.55 17.39 9.85
C LYS A 48 -9.11 18.82 9.71
N PRO A 49 -9.41 19.30 8.48
CA PRO A 49 -9.32 18.61 7.21
C PRO A 49 -7.86 18.47 6.72
N GLY A 50 -7.52 17.30 6.17
CA GLY A 50 -6.16 16.95 5.76
C GLY A 50 -6.07 15.51 5.27
N PRO A 51 -4.88 15.05 4.83
CA PRO A 51 -4.67 13.66 4.42
C PRO A 51 -4.82 12.70 5.61
N SER A 52 -5.26 11.47 5.31
CA SER A 52 -5.40 10.40 6.30
C SER A 52 -4.12 9.57 6.48
N GLY A 53 -3.20 9.63 5.52
CA GLY A 53 -1.90 8.97 5.54
C GLY A 53 -0.89 9.76 4.71
N LEU A 54 0.40 9.41 4.87
CA LEU A 54 1.49 9.93 4.05
C LEU A 54 2.60 8.90 3.94
N TRP A 55 3.14 8.75 2.73
CA TRP A 55 4.44 8.14 2.51
C TRP A 55 5.55 9.20 2.38
N VAL A 56 6.63 9.01 3.13
CA VAL A 56 7.89 9.76 3.07
C VAL A 56 9.01 8.83 2.59
N ASP A 57 9.54 9.12 1.40
CA ASP A 57 10.69 8.42 0.80
C ASP A 57 11.99 9.04 1.29
N THR A 58 12.84 8.24 1.92
CA THR A 58 14.20 8.64 2.33
C THR A 58 15.24 7.66 1.76
N PRO A 59 16.53 8.05 1.68
CA PRO A 59 17.59 7.16 1.20
C PRO A 59 17.70 5.83 1.94
N GLN A 60 17.34 5.79 3.24
CA GLN A 60 17.59 4.64 4.11
C GLN A 60 16.31 3.86 4.46
N MET A 61 15.13 4.47 4.33
CA MET A 61 13.85 3.87 4.70
C MET A 61 12.68 4.60 4.07
N ASP A 62 11.55 3.91 3.95
CA ASP A 62 10.26 4.51 3.63
C ASP A 62 9.48 4.65 4.94
N VAL A 63 8.92 5.83 5.22
CA VAL A 63 8.08 6.04 6.41
C VAL A 63 6.64 6.21 5.96
N VAL A 64 5.74 5.38 6.48
CA VAL A 64 4.31 5.49 6.25
C VAL A 64 3.64 6.00 7.52
N LEU A 65 3.19 7.24 7.48
CA LEU A 65 2.32 7.83 8.48
C LEU A 65 0.88 7.44 8.21
N TYR A 66 0.13 7.11 9.25
CA TYR A 66 -1.30 6.85 9.14
C TYR A 66 -2.06 7.45 10.32
N GLN A 67 -3.30 7.87 10.07
CA GLN A 67 -4.16 8.48 11.08
C GLN A 67 -4.36 7.55 12.28
N GLN A 68 -3.86 7.94 13.44
CA GLN A 68 -4.03 7.14 14.67
C GLN A 68 -5.46 7.20 15.21
N GLU A 69 -6.18 8.30 14.97
CA GLU A 69 -7.52 8.56 15.52
C GLU A 69 -8.60 8.05 14.56
N THR A 70 -8.54 6.75 14.24
CA THR A 70 -9.54 6.06 13.43
C THR A 70 -9.60 4.56 13.74
N THR A 71 -10.50 3.82 13.09
CA THR A 71 -10.66 2.38 13.34
C THR A 71 -9.46 1.60 12.81
N PRO A 72 -9.10 0.44 13.41
CA PRO A 72 -8.01 -0.41 12.91
C PRO A 72 -8.17 -0.78 11.44
N LEU A 73 -9.39 -1.12 11.01
CA LEU A 73 -9.69 -1.40 9.61
C LEU A 73 -9.39 -0.21 8.68
N HIS A 74 -9.70 1.01 9.12
CA HIS A 74 -9.39 2.20 8.34
C HIS A 74 -7.90 2.55 8.39
N GLN A 75 -7.19 2.25 9.49
CA GLN A 75 -5.73 2.34 9.53
C GLN A 75 -5.09 1.39 8.52
N ASP A 76 -5.55 0.14 8.44
CA ASP A 76 -5.08 -0.84 7.46
C ASP A 76 -5.34 -0.35 6.02
N HIS A 77 -6.52 0.23 5.74
CA HIS A 77 -6.82 0.87 4.45
C HIS A 77 -5.82 1.98 4.11
N ILE A 78 -5.60 2.90 5.05
CA ILE A 78 -4.67 4.02 4.86
C ILE A 78 -3.27 3.49 4.57
N ILE A 79 -2.77 2.53 5.36
CA ILE A 79 -1.44 1.97 5.17
C ILE A 79 -1.34 1.29 3.80
N LEU A 80 -2.34 0.51 3.40
CA LEU A 80 -2.36 -0.13 2.09
C LEU A 80 -2.33 0.88 0.96
N HIS A 81 -3.11 1.96 1.07
CA HIS A 81 -3.11 3.06 0.11
C HIS A 81 -1.70 3.65 -0.05
N GLU A 82 -1.05 4.02 1.06
CA GLU A 82 0.31 4.56 1.03
C GLU A 82 1.34 3.55 0.46
N VAL A 83 1.20 2.26 0.80
CA VAL A 83 2.08 1.21 0.26
C VAL A 83 1.88 1.01 -1.24
N PHE A 84 0.68 1.23 -1.77
CA PHE A 84 0.46 1.16 -3.21
C PHE A 84 1.16 2.27 -3.99
N HIS A 85 1.25 3.47 -3.42
CA HIS A 85 2.10 4.53 -3.97
C HIS A 85 3.56 4.10 -4.07
N ILE A 86 4.06 3.34 -3.08
CA ILE A 86 5.42 2.78 -3.12
C ILE A 86 5.60 1.82 -4.30
N ILE A 87 4.66 0.90 -4.48
CA ILE A 87 4.70 -0.11 -5.56
C ILE A 87 4.55 0.54 -6.94
N VAL A 88 3.69 1.55 -7.08
CA VAL A 88 3.53 2.30 -8.34
C VAL A 88 4.81 3.03 -8.69
N ALA A 89 5.40 3.75 -7.73
CA ALA A 89 6.60 4.51 -7.98
C ALA A 89 7.85 3.67 -8.23
N GLU A 90 7.92 2.41 -7.78
CA GLU A 90 9.00 1.48 -8.19
C GLU A 90 9.01 1.23 -9.70
N ASP A 91 7.82 1.10 -10.29
CA ASP A 91 7.69 0.91 -11.74
C ASP A 91 8.07 2.19 -12.50
N GLU A 92 7.80 3.37 -11.94
CA GLU A 92 8.09 4.67 -12.56
C GLU A 92 9.53 5.16 -12.37
N GLN A 93 10.19 4.82 -11.25
CA GLN A 93 11.61 5.14 -11.03
C GLN A 93 12.55 4.38 -11.99
N ALA A 94 12.06 3.33 -12.64
CA ALA A 94 12.75 2.75 -13.79
C ALA A 94 12.79 3.71 -15.00
N GLU A 95 11.99 4.77 -14.99
CA GLU A 95 11.77 5.68 -16.12
C GLU A 95 12.16 7.15 -15.83
N GLU A 96 12.11 7.70 -14.60
CA GLU A 96 12.66 9.04 -14.25
C GLU A 96 12.70 9.34 -12.71
N GLU A 97 13.69 10.13 -12.22
CA GLU A 97 13.77 10.62 -10.84
C GLU A 97 13.04 11.97 -10.69
N GLN A 98 11.93 12.02 -9.94
CA GLN A 98 11.17 13.25 -9.68
C GLN A 98 11.31 13.70 -8.23
N GLU A 99 11.79 14.93 -8.02
CA GLU A 99 12.00 15.55 -6.70
C GLU A 99 10.73 16.25 -6.16
N ALA A 100 10.49 16.15 -4.85
CA ALA A 100 9.42 16.90 -4.18
C ALA A 100 9.80 18.39 -4.01
N PRO A 101 8.83 19.31 -3.92
CA PRO A 101 9.10 20.74 -3.75
C PRO A 101 9.45 21.05 -2.29
N ASP A 102 10.50 21.85 -2.09
CA ASP A 102 11.12 22.15 -0.78
C ASP A 102 10.13 22.61 0.31
N ASP A 103 9.18 23.48 -0.01
CA ASP A 103 8.19 24.02 0.96
C ASP A 103 7.32 22.93 1.61
N PHE A 104 7.07 21.82 0.90
CA PHE A 104 6.27 20.71 1.41
C PHE A 104 7.08 19.85 2.38
N VAL A 105 8.38 19.72 2.14
CA VAL A 105 9.32 18.93 2.95
C VAL A 105 9.54 19.56 4.33
N GLU A 106 9.74 20.88 4.40
CA GLU A 106 9.98 21.60 5.66
C GLU A 106 8.80 21.48 6.64
N GLY A 107 7.56 21.53 6.14
CA GLY A 107 6.35 21.40 6.95
C GLY A 107 6.24 20.02 7.62
N TRP A 108 6.57 18.94 6.91
CA TRP A 108 6.51 17.57 7.45
C TRP A 108 7.70 17.20 8.32
N ALA A 109 8.90 17.67 8.00
CA ALA A 109 10.07 17.48 8.85
C ALA A 109 9.89 18.12 10.24
N THR A 110 9.16 19.23 10.32
CA THR A 110 8.79 19.85 11.61
C THR A 110 7.82 18.97 12.43
N MET A 111 6.95 18.20 11.77
CA MET A 111 5.98 17.29 12.42
C MET A 111 6.59 15.94 12.80
N ILE A 112 7.65 15.50 12.10
CA ILE A 112 8.36 14.25 12.37
C ILE A 112 9.81 14.59 12.75
N PRO A 113 10.11 14.91 14.02
CA PRO A 113 11.43 15.37 14.45
C PRO A 113 12.56 14.34 14.29
N VAL A 114 12.25 13.12 13.84
CA VAL A 114 13.22 12.05 13.53
C VAL A 114 13.70 12.12 12.07
N LEU A 115 12.99 12.83 11.19
CA LEU A 115 13.35 12.99 9.79
C LEU A 115 14.03 14.34 9.58
N ASP A 116 15.31 14.29 9.21
CA ASP A 116 16.01 15.47 8.69
C ASP A 116 15.33 15.87 7.37
N PRO A 117 14.83 17.12 7.22
CA PRO A 117 14.22 17.56 5.98
C PRO A 117 15.13 17.34 4.76
N ALA A 118 16.45 17.43 4.93
CA ALA A 118 17.41 17.19 3.85
C ALA A 118 17.46 15.72 3.36
N LEU A 119 16.87 14.78 4.09
CA LEU A 119 16.81 13.36 3.74
C LEU A 119 15.46 12.94 3.14
N ILE A 120 14.50 13.85 3.05
CA ILE A 120 13.19 13.59 2.45
C ILE A 120 13.33 13.79 0.93
N ARG A 121 13.32 12.68 0.18
CA ARG A 121 13.36 12.70 -1.29
C ARG A 121 12.00 13.02 -1.88
N ARG A 122 10.97 12.43 -1.28
CA ARG A 122 9.59 12.62 -1.69
C ARG A 122 8.67 12.52 -0.49
N VAL A 123 7.64 13.35 -0.49
CA VAL A 123 6.43 13.12 0.28
C VAL A 123 5.32 12.98 -0.76
N ALA A 124 4.58 11.88 -0.74
CA ALA A 124 3.45 11.70 -1.64
C ALA A 124 2.52 12.91 -1.49
N ARG A 125 2.35 13.65 -2.59
CA ARG A 125 1.66 14.94 -2.61
C ARG A 125 0.15 14.68 -2.50
N ARG A 126 -0.51 15.44 -1.62
CA ARG A 126 -1.96 15.71 -1.57
C ARG A 126 -2.85 14.79 -2.43
N CYS A 127 -3.66 13.97 -1.76
CA CYS A 127 -4.84 13.31 -2.33
C CYS A 127 -5.79 14.36 -2.95
N SER A 128 -5.65 14.64 -4.24
CA SER A 128 -6.73 15.25 -5.02
C SER A 128 -7.36 14.15 -5.85
N TYR A 129 -8.63 13.86 -5.58
CA TYR A 129 -9.49 12.88 -6.25
C TYR A 129 -9.59 13.01 -7.78
N ASP A 130 -8.88 13.97 -8.40
CA ASP A 130 -8.97 14.34 -9.81
C ASP A 130 -7.77 13.83 -10.65
N ASP A 131 -6.92 12.96 -10.07
CA ASP A 131 -5.83 12.27 -10.78
C ASP A 131 -6.18 10.78 -11.01
N GLY A 132 -5.85 10.27 -12.20
CA GLY A 132 -6.07 8.88 -12.55
C GLY A 132 -5.21 7.92 -11.71
N GLU A 133 -4.05 8.37 -11.24
CA GLU A 133 -3.16 7.61 -10.36
C GLU A 133 -3.76 7.42 -8.96
N GLU A 134 -4.19 8.51 -8.31
CA GLU A 134 -4.86 8.48 -7.00
C GLU A 134 -6.11 7.60 -7.01
N CYS A 135 -6.89 7.64 -8.10
CA CYS A 135 -8.05 6.78 -8.27
C CYS A 135 -7.65 5.29 -8.38
N ALA A 136 -6.55 4.98 -9.07
CA ALA A 136 -6.05 3.61 -9.19
C ALA A 136 -5.51 3.08 -7.85
N VAL A 137 -4.83 3.93 -7.07
CA VAL A 137 -4.29 3.58 -5.75
C VAL A 137 -5.41 3.38 -4.73
N GLU A 138 -6.41 4.26 -4.69
CA GLU A 138 -7.57 4.12 -3.81
C GLU A 138 -8.39 2.87 -4.16
N LEU A 139 -8.58 2.61 -5.47
CA LEU A 139 -9.25 1.41 -5.94
C LEU A 139 -8.46 0.15 -5.57
N ALA A 140 -7.12 0.16 -5.68
CA ALA A 140 -6.27 -0.97 -5.30
C ALA A 140 -6.37 -1.30 -3.81
N ALA A 141 -6.29 -0.29 -2.93
CA ALA A 141 -6.45 -0.46 -1.49
C ALA A 141 -7.81 -1.08 -1.16
N THR A 142 -8.88 -0.56 -1.78
CA THR A 142 -10.24 -1.07 -1.63
C THR A 142 -10.36 -2.54 -2.08
N ILE A 143 -9.86 -2.87 -3.28
CA ILE A 143 -9.90 -4.24 -3.83
C ILE A 143 -9.21 -5.24 -2.90
N ILE A 144 -8.08 -4.88 -2.31
CA ILE A 144 -7.30 -5.79 -1.46
C ILE A 144 -7.97 -6.02 -0.12
N LEU A 145 -8.59 -4.99 0.47
CA LEU A 145 -9.41 -5.17 1.66
C LEU A 145 -10.64 -6.04 1.38
N GLU A 146 -11.29 -5.85 0.24
CA GLU A 146 -12.38 -6.73 -0.19
C GLU A 146 -11.90 -8.18 -0.35
N TRP A 147 -10.74 -8.39 -1.00
CA TRP A 147 -10.15 -9.72 -1.15
C TRP A 147 -9.80 -10.36 0.19
N SER A 148 -9.22 -9.61 1.13
CA SER A 148 -8.93 -10.10 2.48
C SER A 148 -10.22 -10.50 3.19
N SER A 149 -11.23 -9.63 3.19
CA SER A 149 -12.53 -9.92 3.81
C SER A 149 -13.19 -11.17 3.22
N VAL A 150 -13.15 -11.35 1.90
CA VAL A 150 -13.67 -12.55 1.25
C VAL A 150 -12.88 -13.80 1.67
N LEU A 151 -11.55 -13.72 1.71
CA LEU A 151 -10.68 -14.84 2.08
C LEU A 151 -10.81 -15.23 3.56
N ASP A 152 -11.01 -14.27 4.45
CA ASP A 152 -11.28 -14.49 5.88
C ASP A 152 -12.60 -15.24 6.11
N HIS A 153 -13.53 -15.16 5.15
CA HIS A 153 -14.83 -15.82 5.17
C HIS A 153 -14.87 -17.13 4.36
N VAL A 154 -13.79 -17.51 3.67
CA VAL A 154 -13.71 -18.77 2.92
C VAL A 154 -12.99 -19.82 3.77
N ALA A 155 -13.63 -20.98 3.95
CA ALA A 155 -13.05 -22.15 4.62
C ALA A 155 -11.67 -22.54 4.01
N PRO A 156 -10.76 -23.15 4.79
CA PRO A 156 -9.42 -23.51 4.31
C PRO A 156 -9.46 -24.31 3.00
N MET A 157 -8.42 -24.14 2.16
CA MET A 157 -8.28 -24.81 0.87
C MET A 157 -8.67 -26.28 0.94
N PRO A 158 -9.67 -26.74 0.15
CA PRO A 158 -9.96 -28.16 0.04
C PRO A 158 -8.73 -28.86 -0.53
N GLU A 159 -8.25 -29.91 0.15
CA GLU A 159 -7.11 -30.72 -0.34
C GLU A 159 -7.41 -31.42 -1.68
N ASP A 160 -8.70 -31.52 -2.05
CA ASP A 160 -9.15 -32.20 -3.27
C ASP A 160 -8.83 -31.39 -4.56
N PRO A 161 -7.95 -31.91 -5.45
CA PRO A 161 -7.53 -31.24 -6.69
C PRO A 161 -8.66 -31.04 -7.73
N THR A 162 -9.77 -31.75 -7.57
CA THR A 162 -10.95 -31.66 -8.45
C THR A 162 -11.80 -30.47 -8.05
N VAL A 163 -11.96 -30.25 -6.74
CA VAL A 163 -12.64 -29.09 -6.17
C VAL A 163 -11.87 -27.82 -6.51
N GLN A 164 -10.53 -27.85 -6.41
CA GLN A 164 -9.67 -26.74 -6.81
C GLN A 164 -9.86 -26.32 -8.29
N ARG A 165 -9.93 -27.29 -9.21
CA ARG A 165 -10.12 -27.02 -10.65
C ARG A 165 -11.50 -26.43 -10.98
N VAL A 166 -12.55 -26.90 -10.31
CA VAL A 166 -13.91 -26.35 -10.51
C VAL A 166 -13.99 -24.91 -9.98
N GLN A 167 -13.33 -24.63 -8.86
CA GLN A 167 -13.30 -23.29 -8.26
C GLN A 167 -12.51 -22.30 -9.11
N ALA A 168 -11.38 -22.73 -9.70
CA ALA A 168 -10.62 -21.93 -10.66
C ALA A 168 -11.41 -21.61 -11.95
N ALA A 169 -12.21 -22.57 -12.44
CA ALA A 169 -13.01 -22.42 -13.66
C ALA A 169 -14.23 -21.49 -13.51
N LEU A 170 -14.71 -21.28 -12.28
CA LEU A 170 -15.85 -20.41 -11.97
C LEU A 170 -15.46 -18.92 -11.84
N GLY A 171 -14.22 -18.56 -12.17
CA GLY A 171 -13.73 -17.19 -12.10
C GLY A 171 -13.45 -16.81 -10.66
N ASP A 172 -12.42 -17.42 -10.08
CA ASP A 172 -12.18 -17.42 -8.64
C ASP A 172 -12.21 -16.01 -8.04
N ARG A 173 -13.18 -15.80 -7.15
CA ARG A 173 -13.40 -14.56 -6.40
C ARG A 173 -12.55 -14.50 -5.12
N ARG A 174 -11.58 -15.41 -4.94
CA ARG A 174 -10.82 -15.63 -3.69
C ARG A 174 -9.52 -14.81 -3.60
N GLY A 175 -9.54 -13.54 -3.99
CA GLY A 175 -8.36 -12.69 -3.83
C GLY A 175 -7.14 -13.10 -4.65
N TRP A 176 -5.95 -13.20 -4.02
CA TRP A 176 -4.65 -13.29 -4.70
C TRP A 176 -3.89 -14.62 -4.54
N LEU A 177 -4.56 -15.67 -4.06
CA LEU A 177 -4.03 -17.04 -4.06
C LEU A 177 -3.86 -17.61 -5.49
#